data_AF-A0A023G8A8-F1
#
_entry.id   AF-A0A023G8A8-F1
#
_cell.length_a   1.000
_cell.length_b   1.000
_cell.length_c   1.000
_cell.angle_alpha   90.00
_cell.angle_beta   90.00
_cell.angle_gamma   90.00
#
_symmetry.space_group_name_H-M   'P 1'
#
loop_
_entity.id
_entity.type
_entity.pdbx_description
1 polymer ?
#
loop_
_entity_poly.entity_id
_entity_poly.type
_entity_poly.pdbx_seq_one_letter_code
_entity_poly.pdbx_strand_id
1 'polypeptide(L)'
;MSTGMKVSPHDRKELERFTLFLACKSVQVIVQSRFGVKQKTKSKPYSALSDWFNLDIPDLPEIQVQVNEALGGKIPEPGGPSLCTQISLQTVDGDTLVLEVWELSVSTACDPSVQVTYSVYSRMSLLLKSLIAITRVTPAYRLSLGQSRDSYIICFNVYMGEPQLDLLGEECQRVQVGQVVTPTGTLTLGVVYRTKMTISPQRAINQAHPAMMLKSDYFKPDLSPRGVRARHRYVQVSGIFSFYAMHAWKEKKKIDASPVLKCIVAL
;
A
#
# COMPACT_ATOMS: atom_id res chain seq x y z
N MET A 1 -40.46 -6.83 20.28
CA MET A 1 -40.51 -6.61 18.82
C MET A 1 -39.58 -5.44 18.51
N SER A 2 -38.40 -5.74 17.95
CA SER A 2 -37.41 -4.71 17.60
C SER A 2 -37.88 -3.95 16.37
N THR A 3 -38.36 -2.73 16.55
CA THR A 3 -38.61 -1.78 15.46
C THR A 3 -37.26 -1.40 14.87
N GLY A 4 -36.77 -2.18 13.89
CA GLY A 4 -35.63 -1.77 13.08
C GLY A 4 -36.02 -0.49 12.34
N MET A 5 -35.47 0.65 12.78
CA MET A 5 -35.62 1.90 12.05
C MET A 5 -35.03 1.69 10.66
N LYS A 6 -35.90 1.67 9.65
CA LYS A 6 -35.46 1.59 8.25
C LYS A 6 -34.76 2.90 7.93
N VAL A 7 -33.44 2.83 7.70
CA VAL A 7 -32.64 3.96 7.20
C VAL A 7 -33.32 4.49 5.93
N SER A 8 -33.49 5.82 5.84
CA SER A 8 -34.16 6.41 4.69
C SER A 8 -33.37 6.13 3.40
N PRO A 9 -34.02 6.03 2.23
CA PRO A 9 -33.32 5.76 0.97
C PRO A 9 -32.33 6.87 0.60
N HIS A 10 -32.61 8.11 1.02
CA HIS A 10 -31.70 9.25 0.86
C HIS A 10 -30.43 9.05 1.69
N ASP A 11 -30.60 8.78 2.99
CA ASP A 11 -29.50 8.60 3.94
C ASP A 11 -28.62 7.41 3.59
N ARG A 12 -29.23 6.33 3.09
CA ARG A 12 -28.49 5.17 2.58
C ARG A 12 -27.58 5.56 1.41
N LYS A 13 -28.11 6.28 0.42
CA LYS A 13 -27.33 6.74 -0.74
C LYS A 13 -26.21 7.71 -0.35
N GLU A 14 -26.47 8.57 0.63
CA GLU A 14 -25.45 9.48 1.16
C GLU A 14 -24.34 8.73 1.90
N LEU A 15 -24.70 7.72 2.70
CA LEU A 15 -23.74 6.84 3.37
C LEU A 15 -22.89 6.04 2.39
N GLU A 16 -23.50 5.50 1.33
CA GLU A 16 -22.78 4.83 0.23
C GLU A 16 -21.77 5.79 -0.41
N ARG A 17 -22.16 7.03 -0.64
CA ARG A 17 -21.27 8.09 -1.17
C ARG A 17 -20.12 8.38 -0.21
N PHE A 18 -20.39 8.54 1.08
CA PHE A 18 -19.34 8.74 2.08
C PHE A 18 -18.38 7.55 2.13
N THR A 19 -18.89 6.33 2.07
CA THR A 19 -18.08 5.11 2.10
C THR A 19 -17.19 4.99 0.86
N LEU A 20 -17.72 5.31 -0.32
CA LEU A 20 -16.95 5.38 -1.57
C LEU A 20 -15.77 6.35 -1.46
N PHE A 21 -16.02 7.59 -1.03
CA PHE A 21 -14.95 8.59 -0.93
C PHE A 21 -13.98 8.29 0.21
N LEU A 22 -14.44 7.69 1.31
CA LEU A 22 -13.56 7.21 2.39
C LEU A 22 -12.60 6.14 1.84
N ALA A 23 -13.10 5.18 1.08
CA ALA A 23 -12.30 4.16 0.43
C ALA A 23 -11.25 4.77 -0.50
N CYS A 24 -11.66 5.66 -1.41
CA CYS A 24 -10.74 6.36 -2.32
C CYS A 24 -9.66 7.14 -1.54
N LYS A 25 -10.04 7.97 -0.57
CA LYS A 25 -9.11 8.79 0.21
C LYS A 25 -8.18 7.94 1.08
N SER A 26 -8.63 6.79 1.58
CA SER A 26 -7.80 5.89 2.36
C SER A 26 -6.63 5.35 1.53
N VAL A 27 -6.90 4.90 0.29
CA VAL A 27 -5.84 4.42 -0.62
C VAL A 27 -4.90 5.55 -1.01
N GLN A 28 -5.42 6.74 -1.30
CA GLN A 28 -4.58 7.93 -1.56
C GLN A 28 -3.61 8.20 -0.40
N VAL A 29 -4.10 8.22 0.85
CA VAL A 29 -3.24 8.42 2.03
C VAL A 29 -2.20 7.31 2.18
N ILE A 30 -2.61 6.05 2.06
CA ILE A 30 -1.71 4.89 2.23
C ILE A 30 -0.61 4.93 1.17
N VAL A 31 -0.98 4.98 -0.11
CA VAL A 31 -0.03 4.87 -1.21
C VAL A 31 0.89 6.10 -1.27
N GLN A 32 0.36 7.31 -1.14
CA GLN A 32 1.19 8.52 -1.20
C GLN A 32 2.17 8.62 -0.01
N SER A 33 1.82 8.05 1.15
CA SER A 33 2.76 7.99 2.29
C SER A 33 4.01 7.14 2.01
N ARG A 34 3.97 6.27 0.99
CA ARG A 34 5.04 5.37 0.56
C ARG A 34 5.89 5.92 -0.60
N PHE A 35 5.67 7.18 -0.99
CA PHE A 35 6.40 7.81 -2.09
C PHE A 35 7.86 8.16 -1.75
N GLY A 36 8.27 7.97 -0.49
CA GLY A 36 9.61 8.37 -0.04
C GLY A 36 9.78 9.87 0.18
N VAL A 37 8.75 10.68 -0.11
CA VAL A 37 8.75 12.13 0.09
C VAL A 37 7.78 12.56 1.19
N LYS A 38 8.11 13.66 1.87
CA LYS A 38 7.22 14.29 2.84
C LYS A 38 6.10 14.99 2.09
N GLN A 39 4.86 14.71 2.50
CA GLN A 39 3.70 15.36 1.93
C GLN A 39 3.31 16.57 2.76
N LYS A 40 2.95 17.67 2.10
CA LYS A 40 2.51 18.90 2.75
C LYS A 40 1.39 19.52 1.93
N THR A 41 0.26 19.75 2.57
CA THR A 41 -0.89 20.44 2.01
C THR A 41 -1.21 21.70 2.82
N LYS A 42 -1.99 22.62 2.24
CA LYS A 42 -2.34 23.89 2.90
C LYS A 42 -3.81 23.87 3.27
N SER A 43 -4.13 24.37 4.45
CA SER A 43 -5.53 24.58 4.84
C SER A 43 -6.19 25.59 3.90
N LYS A 44 -7.39 25.26 3.45
CA LYS A 44 -8.22 26.13 2.62
C LYS A 44 -9.37 26.66 3.48
N PRO A 45 -9.59 27.98 3.57
CA PRO A 45 -10.70 28.54 4.33
C PRO A 45 -12.06 28.27 3.66
N TYR A 46 -12.06 28.00 2.35
CA TYR A 46 -13.25 27.67 1.57
C TYR A 46 -13.05 26.31 0.92
N SER A 47 -13.99 25.39 1.16
CA SER A 47 -13.97 24.03 0.60
C SER A 47 -14.45 24.02 -0.85
N ALA A 48 -13.71 23.36 -1.72
CA ALA A 48 -14.18 23.00 -3.06
C ALA A 48 -15.16 21.82 -2.99
N LEU A 49 -15.98 21.63 -4.03
CA LEU A 49 -16.91 20.48 -4.14
C LEU A 49 -16.19 19.11 -4.14
N SER A 50 -14.89 19.10 -4.47
CA SER A 50 -14.03 17.92 -4.46
C SER A 50 -13.33 17.67 -3.12
N ASP A 51 -13.43 18.60 -2.16
CA ASP A 51 -12.76 18.47 -0.86
C ASP A 51 -13.62 17.58 0.06
N TRP A 52 -13.17 16.34 0.26
CA TRP A 52 -13.83 15.37 1.11
C TRP A 52 -13.23 15.34 2.52
N PHE A 53 -14.09 15.11 3.50
CA PHE A 53 -13.80 14.96 4.92
C PHE A 53 -13.09 16.16 5.56
N ASN A 54 -13.22 17.35 4.97
CA ASN A 54 -12.54 18.57 5.41
C ASN A 54 -11.01 18.39 5.50
N LEU A 55 -10.45 17.57 4.61
CA LEU A 55 -9.02 17.28 4.53
C LEU A 55 -8.52 17.54 3.10
N ASP A 56 -7.42 18.29 2.98
CA ASP A 56 -6.75 18.49 1.70
C ASP A 56 -5.85 17.28 1.41
N ILE A 57 -6.45 16.25 0.81
CA ILE A 57 -5.78 15.04 0.33
C ILE A 57 -5.85 15.08 -1.21
N PRO A 58 -4.75 15.34 -1.92
CA PRO A 58 -4.77 15.41 -3.38
C PRO A 58 -5.06 14.03 -3.97
N ASP A 59 -5.85 13.99 -5.04
CA ASP A 59 -6.14 12.74 -5.76
C ASP A 59 -5.13 12.58 -6.90
N LEU A 60 -4.24 11.60 -6.79
CA LEU A 60 -3.33 11.26 -7.87
C LEU A 60 -4.05 10.36 -8.90
N PRO A 61 -4.05 10.71 -10.20
CA PRO A 61 -4.78 9.96 -11.22
C PRO A 61 -4.41 8.49 -11.30
N GLU A 62 -3.13 8.16 -11.17
CA GLU A 62 -2.61 6.80 -11.23
C GLU A 62 -3.15 5.92 -10.08
N ILE A 63 -3.29 6.49 -8.88
CA ILE A 63 -3.90 5.81 -7.74
C ILE A 63 -5.40 5.70 -7.97
N GLN A 64 -6.05 6.76 -8.46
CA GLN A 64 -7.49 6.78 -8.70
C GLN A 64 -7.92 5.70 -9.71
N VAL A 65 -7.14 5.49 -10.76
CA VAL A 65 -7.40 4.41 -11.75
C VAL A 65 -7.37 3.04 -11.06
N GLN A 66 -6.35 2.76 -10.24
CA GLN A 66 -6.23 1.47 -9.54
C GLN A 66 -7.37 1.25 -8.53
N VAL A 67 -7.78 2.30 -7.81
CA VAL A 67 -8.91 2.23 -6.90
C VAL A 67 -10.21 1.93 -7.66
N ASN A 68 -10.46 2.64 -8.76
CA ASN A 68 -11.66 2.43 -9.57
C ASN A 68 -11.69 1.02 -10.20
N GLU A 69 -10.55 0.52 -10.67
CA GLU A 69 -10.40 -0.84 -11.18
C GLU A 69 -10.70 -1.88 -10.10
N ALA A 70 -10.14 -1.70 -8.90
CA ALA A 70 -10.35 -2.60 -7.76
C ALA A 70 -11.81 -2.62 -7.28
N LEU A 71 -12.43 -1.43 -7.16
CA LEU A 71 -13.80 -1.29 -6.73
C LEU A 71 -14.81 -1.83 -7.76
N GLY A 72 -14.52 -1.70 -9.06
CA GLY A 72 -15.40 -2.19 -10.12
C GLY A 72 -16.83 -1.61 -10.07
N GLY A 73 -16.97 -0.38 -9.56
CA GLY A 73 -18.27 0.26 -9.32
C GLY A 73 -19.00 -0.19 -8.05
N LYS A 74 -18.38 -1.01 -7.20
CA LYS A 74 -18.89 -1.45 -5.90
C LYS A 74 -18.18 -0.70 -4.77
N ILE A 75 -18.69 -0.84 -3.55
CA ILE A 75 -18.04 -0.35 -2.32
C ILE A 75 -17.93 -1.48 -1.31
N PRO A 76 -17.07 -1.37 -0.27
CA PRO A 76 -17.13 -2.25 0.88
C PRO A 76 -18.54 -2.23 1.51
N GLU A 77 -19.16 -3.39 1.60
CA GLU A 77 -20.51 -3.58 2.12
C GLU A 77 -20.51 -4.49 3.35
N PRO A 78 -21.51 -4.40 4.25
CA PRO A 78 -21.60 -5.24 5.44
C PRO A 78 -21.54 -6.74 5.12
N GLY A 79 -20.49 -7.42 5.59
CA GLY A 79 -20.26 -8.85 5.30
C GLY A 79 -19.83 -9.16 3.87
N GLY A 80 -19.55 -8.13 3.06
CA GLY A 80 -18.97 -8.25 1.74
C GLY A 80 -17.43 -8.20 1.75
N PRO A 81 -16.79 -8.22 0.56
CA PRO A 81 -15.34 -8.17 0.46
C PRO A 81 -14.77 -6.84 0.97
N SER A 82 -13.61 -6.92 1.62
CA SER A 82 -12.85 -5.75 2.09
C SER A 82 -12.09 -5.08 0.94
N LEU A 83 -11.93 -3.76 1.01
CA LEU A 83 -10.95 -3.06 0.17
C LEU A 83 -9.57 -3.21 0.79
N CYS A 84 -8.68 -3.89 0.08
CA CYS A 84 -7.32 -4.15 0.52
C CYS A 84 -6.32 -3.31 -0.27
N THR A 85 -5.33 -2.74 0.43
CA THR A 85 -4.15 -2.10 -0.17
C THR A 85 -2.90 -2.79 0.33
N GLN A 86 -2.25 -3.54 -0.55
CA GLN A 86 -1.01 -4.21 -0.26
C GLN A 86 0.17 -3.29 -0.61
N ILE A 87 1.12 -3.17 0.31
CA ILE A 87 2.41 -2.53 0.07
C ILE A 87 3.48 -3.60 0.04
N SER A 88 4.32 -3.58 -0.98
CA SER A 88 5.42 -4.52 -1.16
C SER A 88 6.71 -3.80 -1.56
N LEU A 89 7.83 -4.47 -1.36
CA LEU A 89 9.14 -4.09 -1.86
C LEU A 89 9.49 -5.00 -3.02
N GLN A 90 10.07 -4.45 -4.09
CA GLN A 90 10.64 -5.21 -5.18
C GLN A 90 12.13 -4.85 -5.32
N THR A 91 13.01 -5.85 -5.29
CA THR A 91 14.45 -5.66 -5.50
C THR A 91 14.79 -5.58 -6.99
N VAL A 92 16.00 -5.12 -7.31
CA VAL A 92 16.54 -5.16 -8.68
C VAL A 92 16.63 -6.56 -9.27
N ASP A 93 16.77 -7.58 -8.43
CA ASP A 93 16.81 -9.00 -8.83
C ASP A 93 15.40 -9.57 -9.12
N GLY A 94 14.36 -8.75 -8.96
CA GLY A 94 12.96 -9.11 -9.19
C GLY A 94 12.29 -9.83 -8.02
N ASP A 95 12.97 -10.02 -6.89
CA ASP A 95 12.38 -10.59 -5.70
C ASP A 95 11.40 -9.60 -5.07
N THR A 96 10.26 -10.12 -4.62
CA THR A 96 9.17 -9.31 -4.04
C THR A 96 8.94 -9.70 -2.59
N LEU A 97 8.77 -8.70 -1.72
CA LEU A 97 8.52 -8.87 -0.29
C LEU A 97 7.31 -8.03 0.12
N VAL A 98 6.20 -8.67 0.51
CA VAL A 98 5.02 -7.94 1.01
C VAL A 98 5.32 -7.35 2.39
N LEU A 99 5.12 -6.05 2.56
CA LEU A 99 5.44 -5.33 3.79
C LEU A 99 4.21 -5.10 4.65
N GLU A 100 3.09 -4.76 4.01
CA GLU A 100 1.85 -4.36 4.69
C GLU A 100 0.64 -4.80 3.89
N VAL A 101 -0.43 -5.16 4.61
CA VAL A 101 -1.77 -5.32 4.06
C VAL A 101 -2.70 -4.42 4.86
N TRP A 102 -3.16 -3.34 4.23
CA TRP A 102 -4.17 -2.43 4.77
C TRP A 102 -5.55 -2.93 4.37
N GLU A 103 -6.49 -2.86 5.29
CA GLU A 103 -7.85 -3.38 5.10
C GLU A 103 -8.88 -2.34 5.53
N LEU A 104 -9.79 -1.97 4.63
CA LEU A 104 -11.03 -1.27 4.93
C LEU A 104 -12.20 -2.23 4.74
N SER A 105 -12.84 -2.62 5.84
CA SER A 105 -13.93 -3.60 5.86
C SER A 105 -15.19 -3.02 6.50
N VAL A 106 -16.34 -3.63 6.21
CA VAL A 106 -17.62 -3.29 6.85
C VAL A 106 -18.18 -4.55 7.49
N SER A 107 -18.28 -4.53 8.82
CA SER A 107 -18.92 -5.60 9.58
C SER A 107 -20.43 -5.40 9.65
N THR A 108 -21.17 -6.49 9.86
CA THR A 108 -22.63 -6.49 10.05
C THR A 108 -23.08 -5.90 11.38
N ALA A 109 -22.16 -5.69 12.33
CA ALA A 109 -22.46 -5.00 13.57
C ALA A 109 -22.83 -3.54 13.28
N CYS A 110 -24.05 -3.15 13.62
CA CYS A 110 -24.56 -1.80 13.40
C CYS A 110 -25.27 -1.27 14.64
N ASP A 111 -25.40 0.05 14.71
CA ASP A 111 -26.26 0.73 15.67
C ASP A 111 -27.36 1.46 14.90
N PRO A 112 -28.59 0.91 14.83
CA PRO A 112 -29.70 1.51 14.10
C PRO A 112 -30.16 2.87 14.65
N SER A 113 -29.73 3.25 15.87
CA SER A 113 -30.05 4.56 16.46
C SER A 113 -29.17 5.68 15.91
N VAL A 114 -28.04 5.33 15.29
CA VAL A 114 -27.19 6.29 14.59
C VAL A 114 -27.99 6.86 13.43
N GLN A 115 -28.01 8.18 13.29
CA GLN A 115 -28.54 8.82 12.10
C GLN A 115 -27.39 9.09 11.13
N VAL A 116 -27.57 8.77 9.84
CA VAL A 116 -26.61 9.17 8.80
C VAL A 116 -26.67 10.69 8.72
N THR A 117 -25.69 11.32 9.35
CA THR A 117 -25.62 12.76 9.55
C THR A 117 -24.18 13.18 9.40
N TYR A 118 -23.95 14.49 9.48
CA TYR A 118 -22.62 15.07 9.60
C TYR A 118 -21.75 14.39 10.69
N SER A 119 -22.35 13.76 11.71
CA SER A 119 -21.61 13.00 12.72
C SER A 119 -20.85 11.78 12.16
N VAL A 120 -21.44 11.03 11.22
CA VAL A 120 -20.77 9.90 10.55
C VAL A 120 -19.63 10.42 9.69
N TYR A 121 -19.89 11.47 8.92
CA TYR A 121 -18.90 12.14 8.09
C TYR A 121 -17.70 12.66 8.90
N SER A 122 -17.96 13.30 10.04
CA SER A 122 -16.93 13.81 10.95
C SER A 122 -16.10 12.68 11.58
N ARG A 123 -16.74 11.56 11.95
CA ARG A 123 -16.02 10.37 12.44
C ARG A 123 -15.14 9.73 11.35
N MET A 124 -15.60 9.70 10.10
CA MET A 124 -14.79 9.28 8.95
C MET A 124 -13.61 10.24 8.69
N SER A 125 -13.80 11.55 8.87
CA SER A 125 -12.70 12.53 8.83
C SER A 125 -11.66 12.27 9.91
N LEU A 126 -12.10 11.99 11.14
CA LEU A 126 -11.19 11.61 12.22
C LEU A 126 -10.44 10.31 11.90
N LEU A 127 -11.11 9.31 11.32
CA LEU A 127 -10.48 8.08 10.89
C LEU A 127 -9.36 8.32 9.87
N LEU A 128 -9.58 9.21 8.89
CA LEU A 128 -8.54 9.60 7.92
C LEU A 128 -7.36 10.33 8.59
N LYS A 129 -7.61 11.20 9.58
CA LYS A 129 -6.53 11.83 10.37
C LYS A 129 -5.69 10.78 11.11
N SER A 130 -6.34 9.79 11.73
CA SER A 130 -5.66 8.66 12.37
C SER A 130 -4.86 7.85 11.34
N LEU A 131 -5.41 7.59 10.16
CA LEU A 131 -4.71 6.90 9.08
C LEU A 131 -3.44 7.66 8.63
N ILE A 132 -3.53 8.98 8.46
CA ILE A 132 -2.36 9.82 8.12
C ILE A 132 -1.25 9.68 9.18
N ALA A 133 -1.60 9.58 10.47
CA ALA A 133 -0.63 9.36 11.52
C ALA A 133 -0.06 7.94 11.50
N ILE A 134 -0.91 6.91 11.44
CA ILE A 134 -0.49 5.50 11.51
C ILE A 134 0.36 5.10 10.30
N THR A 135 0.05 5.59 9.11
CA THR A 135 0.87 5.35 7.91
C THR A 135 2.31 5.83 8.04
N ARG A 136 2.64 6.71 8.99
CA ARG A 136 4.00 7.23 9.22
C ARG A 136 4.78 6.49 10.32
N VAL A 137 4.15 5.59 11.07
CA VAL A 137 4.82 4.87 12.17
C VAL A 137 5.13 3.41 11.86
N THR A 138 4.61 2.88 10.76
CA THR A 138 4.93 1.50 10.33
C THR A 138 6.35 1.40 9.75
N PRO A 139 7.00 0.23 9.83
CA PRO A 139 8.36 0.03 9.30
C PRO A 139 8.48 0.35 7.79
N ALA A 140 7.46 0.04 7.00
CA ALA A 140 7.47 0.31 5.56
C ALA A 140 7.55 1.80 5.23
N TYR A 141 7.07 2.69 6.10
CA TYR A 141 7.26 4.12 5.92
C TYR A 141 8.75 4.49 5.89
N ARG A 142 9.52 4.02 6.87
CA ARG A 142 10.95 4.29 6.97
C ARG A 142 11.71 3.73 5.77
N LEU A 143 11.34 2.54 5.31
CA LEU A 143 11.93 1.92 4.13
C LEU A 143 11.61 2.68 2.85
N SER A 144 10.40 3.22 2.73
CA SER A 144 10.01 4.01 1.56
C SER A 144 10.86 5.26 1.38
N LEU A 145 11.42 5.82 2.46
CA LEU A 145 12.32 6.99 2.39
C LEU A 145 13.69 6.65 1.78
N GLY A 146 14.09 5.37 1.79
CA GLY A 146 15.38 4.90 1.29
C GLY A 146 15.31 4.17 -0.06
N GLN A 147 14.13 4.08 -0.67
CA GLN A 147 13.95 3.35 -1.93
C GLN A 147 14.75 4.01 -3.07
N SER A 148 15.33 3.18 -3.94
CA SER A 148 16.05 3.63 -5.13
C SER A 148 15.97 2.59 -6.24
N ARG A 149 16.03 3.03 -7.49
CA ARG A 149 16.00 2.10 -8.65
C ARG A 149 17.18 1.14 -8.67
N ASP A 150 18.28 1.49 -8.01
CA ASP A 150 19.51 0.70 -7.96
C ASP A 150 19.51 -0.35 -6.83
N SER A 151 18.48 -0.36 -5.97
CA SER A 151 18.39 -1.30 -4.85
C SER A 151 17.01 -1.97 -4.76
N TYR A 152 15.99 -1.20 -4.44
CA TYR A 152 14.63 -1.63 -4.35
C TYR A 152 13.65 -0.47 -4.53
N ILE A 153 12.47 -0.80 -5.04
CA ILE A 153 11.34 0.12 -5.18
C ILE A 153 10.17 -0.37 -4.34
N ILE A 154 9.38 0.56 -3.81
CA ILE A 154 8.12 0.20 -3.16
C ILE A 154 7.05 0.08 -4.24
N CYS A 155 6.21 -0.94 -4.12
CA CYS A 155 5.09 -1.18 -4.98
C CYS A 155 3.79 -1.24 -4.17
N PHE A 156 2.67 -1.02 -4.85
CA PHE A 156 1.35 -1.21 -4.26
C PHE A 156 0.44 -2.03 -5.18
N ASN A 157 -0.56 -2.67 -4.57
CA ASN A 157 -1.63 -3.36 -5.26
C ASN A 157 -2.94 -3.12 -4.49
N VAL A 158 -4.01 -2.77 -5.21
CA VAL A 158 -5.33 -2.47 -4.64
C VAL A 158 -6.32 -3.49 -5.17
N TYR A 159 -7.10 -4.12 -4.29
CA TYR A 159 -8.06 -5.14 -4.68
C TYR A 159 -9.23 -5.23 -3.69
N MET A 160 -10.35 -5.77 -4.14
CA MET A 160 -11.47 -6.17 -3.28
C MET A 160 -11.37 -7.66 -2.98
N GLY A 161 -11.45 -8.05 -1.72
CA GLY A 161 -11.42 -9.46 -1.32
C GLY A 161 -10.93 -9.68 0.10
N GLU A 162 -10.58 -10.92 0.40
CA GLU A 162 -9.97 -11.31 1.66
C GLU A 162 -8.52 -10.77 1.75
N PRO A 163 -8.10 -10.22 2.90
CA PRO A 163 -6.74 -9.74 3.09
C PRO A 163 -5.74 -10.90 3.01
N GLN A 164 -4.78 -10.83 2.09
CA GLN A 164 -3.76 -11.87 1.88
C GLN A 164 -2.64 -11.78 2.92
N LEU A 165 -2.94 -12.17 4.16
CA LEU A 165 -2.03 -12.04 5.31
C LEU A 165 -0.86 -13.04 5.27
N ASP A 166 -1.04 -14.20 4.64
CA ASP A 166 -0.02 -15.25 4.56
C ASP A 166 1.28 -14.78 3.86
N LEU A 167 1.18 -13.75 3.02
CA LEU A 167 2.31 -13.16 2.29
C LEU A 167 3.25 -12.34 3.20
N LEU A 168 2.80 -11.95 4.39
CA LEU A 168 3.58 -11.17 5.38
C LEU A 168 4.59 -12.03 6.16
N GLY A 169 4.50 -13.36 6.07
CA GLY A 169 5.38 -14.28 6.79
C GLY A 169 5.07 -14.39 8.29
N GLU A 170 5.95 -15.07 9.03
CA GLU A 170 5.69 -15.55 10.40
C GLU A 170 5.63 -14.43 11.46
N GLU A 171 6.37 -13.33 11.26
CA GLU A 171 6.44 -12.22 12.21
C GLU A 171 5.71 -10.99 11.69
N CYS A 172 4.44 -10.87 12.09
CA CYS A 172 3.59 -9.72 11.78
C CYS A 172 2.98 -9.08 13.02
N GLN A 173 2.67 -7.79 12.91
CA GLN A 173 1.92 -7.03 13.89
C GLN A 173 0.66 -6.47 13.25
N ARG A 174 -0.44 -6.44 14.02
CA ARG A 174 -1.71 -5.86 13.62
C ARG A 174 -1.98 -4.58 14.40
N VAL A 175 -2.36 -3.53 13.68
CA VAL A 175 -2.78 -2.25 14.26
C VAL A 175 -4.14 -1.88 13.71
N GLN A 176 -5.09 -1.62 14.60
CA GLN A 176 -6.38 -1.07 14.24
C GLN A 176 -6.27 0.47 14.22
N VAL A 177 -6.50 1.07 13.05
CA VAL A 177 -6.47 2.54 12.89
C VAL A 177 -7.69 3.16 13.54
N GLY A 178 -8.86 2.53 13.38
CA GLY A 178 -10.10 2.96 14.00
C GLY A 178 -11.34 2.33 13.39
N GLN A 179 -12.48 2.70 13.94
CA GLN A 179 -13.80 2.22 13.53
C GLN A 179 -14.81 3.36 13.47
N VAL A 180 -15.77 3.26 12.54
CA VAL A 180 -16.90 4.17 12.44
C VAL A 180 -18.19 3.36 12.39
N VAL A 181 -18.97 3.43 13.47
CA VAL A 181 -20.28 2.79 13.55
C VAL A 181 -21.28 3.58 12.71
N THR A 182 -21.94 2.89 11.80
CA THR A 182 -22.99 3.44 10.92
C THR A 182 -24.29 2.64 11.11
N PRO A 183 -25.41 3.14 10.57
CA PRO A 183 -26.71 2.47 10.74
C PRO A 183 -26.83 1.16 9.96
N THR A 184 -25.99 0.97 8.95
CA THR A 184 -25.99 -0.23 8.09
C THR A 184 -24.84 -1.19 8.39
N GLY A 185 -23.83 -0.77 9.17
CA GLY A 185 -22.67 -1.59 9.52
C GLY A 185 -21.57 -0.79 10.21
N THR A 186 -20.50 -1.45 10.64
CA THR A 186 -19.36 -0.77 11.26
C THR A 186 -18.15 -0.88 10.35
N LEU A 187 -17.70 0.28 9.87
CA LEU A 187 -16.47 0.44 9.09
C LEU A 187 -15.27 0.21 10.02
N THR A 188 -14.35 -0.65 9.61
CA THR A 188 -13.09 -0.90 10.32
C THR A 188 -11.93 -0.68 9.36
N LEU A 189 -10.94 0.09 9.80
CA LEU A 189 -9.69 0.31 9.07
C LEU A 189 -8.51 -0.17 9.91
N GLY A 190 -7.66 -0.99 9.32
CA GLY A 190 -6.50 -1.56 10.00
C GLY A 190 -5.36 -1.87 9.04
N VAL A 191 -4.23 -2.24 9.62
CA VAL A 191 -3.06 -2.74 8.91
C VAL A 191 -2.50 -3.94 9.63
N VAL A 192 -2.07 -4.94 8.87
CA VAL A 192 -1.13 -5.96 9.33
C VAL A 192 0.18 -5.72 8.59
N TYR A 193 1.29 -5.61 9.32
CA TYR A 193 2.60 -5.37 8.73
C TYR A 193 3.64 -6.33 9.26
N ARG A 194 4.59 -6.63 8.38
CA ARG A 194 5.77 -7.45 8.65
C ARG A 194 6.74 -6.69 9.54
N THR A 195 7.25 -7.33 10.59
CA THR A 195 8.32 -6.77 11.44
C THR A 195 9.70 -7.24 11.04
N LYS A 196 9.80 -8.43 10.44
CA LYS A 196 11.05 -9.02 9.97
C LYS A 196 11.28 -8.76 8.48
N MET A 197 12.29 -7.96 8.16
CA MET A 197 12.54 -7.44 6.80
C MET A 197 13.42 -8.33 5.92
N THR A 198 13.69 -9.57 6.32
CA THR A 198 14.58 -10.46 5.58
C THR A 198 13.82 -11.20 4.47
N ILE A 199 14.32 -11.12 3.24
CA ILE A 199 13.90 -12.00 2.15
C ILE A 199 14.53 -13.37 2.42
N SER A 200 13.77 -14.31 2.98
CA SER A 200 14.23 -15.70 3.03
C SER A 200 14.35 -16.21 1.59
N PRO A 201 15.51 -16.75 1.16
CA PRO A 201 15.69 -17.23 -0.20
C PRO A 201 14.89 -18.53 -0.38
N GLN A 202 13.57 -18.44 -0.58
CA GLN A 202 12.73 -19.61 -0.86
C GLN A 202 13.07 -20.25 -2.21
N ARG A 203 13.70 -19.50 -3.14
CA ARG A 203 14.24 -20.06 -4.40
C ARG A 203 15.37 -21.07 -4.17
N ALA A 204 16.04 -21.07 -3.02
CA ALA A 204 17.07 -22.06 -2.70
C ALA A 204 16.51 -23.39 -2.16
N ILE A 205 15.23 -23.45 -1.76
CA ILE A 205 14.61 -24.67 -1.23
C ILE A 205 14.01 -25.51 -2.37
N ASN A 206 13.48 -24.87 -3.42
CA ASN A 206 12.89 -25.57 -4.57
C ASN A 206 13.93 -25.95 -5.65
N GLN A 207 15.15 -25.43 -5.56
CA GLN A 207 16.32 -25.96 -6.26
C GLN A 207 17.21 -26.64 -5.23
N ALA A 208 16.82 -27.86 -4.83
CA ALA A 208 17.65 -28.75 -4.03
C ALA A 208 18.90 -29.13 -4.84
N HIS A 209 19.89 -28.23 -4.88
CA HIS A 209 21.28 -28.66 -4.88
C HIS A 209 21.58 -29.15 -3.47
N PRO A 210 22.20 -30.34 -3.31
CA PRO A 210 22.54 -30.84 -1.98
C PRO A 210 23.35 -29.75 -1.29
N ALA A 211 23.00 -29.48 -0.03
CA ALA A 211 23.66 -28.50 0.83
C ALA A 211 25.15 -28.49 0.51
N MET A 212 25.63 -27.38 -0.07
CA MET A 212 27.05 -27.19 -0.35
C MET A 212 27.73 -27.11 1.01
N MET A 213 28.11 -28.26 1.56
CA MET A 213 28.92 -28.36 2.75
C MET A 213 30.23 -27.67 2.43
N LEU A 214 30.36 -26.43 2.90
CA LEU A 214 31.61 -25.71 2.83
C LEU A 214 32.56 -26.44 3.77
N LYS A 215 33.55 -27.14 3.19
CA LYS A 215 34.62 -27.78 3.94
C LYS A 215 35.35 -26.69 4.73
N SER A 216 35.58 -26.93 6.02
CA SER A 216 36.21 -26.00 6.98
C SER A 216 37.60 -25.49 6.57
N ASP A 217 38.19 -26.06 5.53
CA ASP A 217 39.60 -25.89 5.17
C ASP A 217 39.82 -24.75 4.15
N TYR A 218 38.79 -23.99 3.82
CA TYR A 218 38.88 -22.95 2.78
C TYR A 218 39.66 -21.69 3.24
N PHE A 219 39.70 -21.40 4.54
CA PHE A 219 40.50 -20.30 5.09
C PHE A 219 41.77 -20.85 5.76
N LYS A 220 42.77 -21.21 4.95
CA LYS A 220 44.14 -21.28 5.46
C LYS A 220 44.71 -19.86 5.53
N PRO A 221 45.22 -19.40 6.69
CA PRO A 221 45.77 -18.05 6.84
C PRO A 221 46.94 -17.76 5.88
N ASP A 222 47.53 -18.81 5.32
CA ASP A 222 48.69 -18.79 4.43
C ASP A 222 48.35 -18.35 2.98
N LEU A 223 47.08 -18.25 2.62
CA LEU A 223 46.61 -17.88 1.27
C LEU A 223 45.98 -16.48 1.20
N SER A 224 46.21 -15.63 2.21
CA SER A 224 45.76 -14.23 2.20
C SER A 224 46.44 -13.44 1.07
N PRO A 225 45.70 -12.90 0.08
CA PRO A 225 46.30 -12.07 -0.96
C PRO A 225 46.52 -10.65 -0.41
N ARG A 226 47.46 -10.50 0.53
CA ARG A 226 48.07 -9.20 0.81
C ARG A 226 49.33 -9.06 -0.02
N GLY A 227 49.20 -8.30 -1.10
CA GLY A 227 50.30 -7.56 -1.68
C GLY A 227 50.72 -8.00 -3.07
N VAL A 228 50.01 -7.54 -4.10
CA VAL A 228 50.64 -7.14 -5.36
C VAL A 228 49.94 -5.87 -5.88
N ARG A 229 50.67 -4.75 -5.86
CA ARG A 229 50.35 -3.57 -6.66
C ARG A 229 50.46 -3.95 -8.14
N ALA A 230 49.41 -3.77 -8.92
CA ALA A 230 49.52 -3.66 -10.36
C ALA A 230 48.58 -2.57 -10.89
N ARG A 231 49.19 -1.53 -11.45
CA ARG A 231 48.55 -0.59 -12.36
C ARG A 231 47.93 -1.36 -13.52
N HIS A 232 46.72 -0.99 -13.94
CA HIS A 232 46.41 -0.81 -15.35
C HIS A 232 45.27 0.21 -15.53
N ARG A 233 45.52 1.13 -16.46
CA ARG A 233 44.59 2.12 -17.00
C ARG A 233 43.61 1.43 -17.96
N TYR A 234 42.48 2.11 -18.21
CA TYR A 234 41.68 2.25 -19.45
C TYR A 234 40.19 2.28 -19.06
N VAL A 235 39.30 3.12 -19.59
CA VAL A 235 39.38 4.33 -20.41
C VAL A 235 38.05 5.08 -20.19
N GLN A 236 38.12 6.40 -20.22
CA GLN A 236 37.00 7.32 -20.20
C GLN A 236 36.27 7.28 -21.55
N VAL A 237 34.96 7.01 -21.54
CA VAL A 237 34.07 7.42 -22.64
C VAL A 237 32.96 8.27 -22.04
N SER A 238 33.16 9.57 -22.16
CA SER A 238 32.14 10.60 -22.05
C SER A 238 31.21 10.54 -23.25
N GLY A 239 29.89 10.56 -23.01
CA GLY A 239 28.87 10.59 -24.05
C GLY A 239 27.50 10.95 -23.49
N ILE A 240 27.25 12.25 -23.41
CA ILE A 240 26.00 12.98 -23.22
C ILE A 240 24.78 12.28 -23.84
N PHE A 241 23.66 12.16 -23.13
CA PHE A 241 22.33 12.58 -23.61
C PHE A 241 21.37 12.82 -22.45
N SER A 242 21.00 14.10 -22.29
CA SER A 242 19.90 14.58 -21.48
C SER A 242 18.66 14.74 -22.39
N PHE A 243 17.47 14.80 -21.78
CA PHE A 243 16.15 15.16 -22.33
C PHE A 243 15.38 14.12 -23.16
N TYR A 244 14.36 13.47 -22.57
CA TYR A 244 12.96 13.94 -22.59
C TYR A 244 12.05 12.96 -21.82
N ALA A 245 11.26 13.53 -20.91
CA ALA A 245 9.99 12.94 -20.51
C ALA A 245 8.98 13.13 -21.66
N MET A 246 8.21 12.10 -22.04
CA MET A 246 6.77 12.17 -22.30
C MET A 246 6.23 11.00 -23.14
N HIS A 247 4.96 10.67 -22.83
CA HIS A 247 3.95 10.02 -23.66
C HIS A 247 3.98 8.50 -23.84
N ALA A 248 3.25 7.83 -22.93
CA ALA A 248 2.12 6.95 -23.21
C ALA A 248 1.92 6.46 -24.67
N TRP A 249 2.10 5.16 -24.89
CA TRP A 249 1.20 4.24 -25.64
C TRP A 249 1.77 2.81 -25.58
N LYS A 250 1.09 1.80 -24.98
CA LYS A 250 0.08 0.89 -25.60
C LYS A 250 0.64 0.25 -26.89
N GLU A 251 0.79 -1.08 -26.98
CA GLU A 251 -0.36 -1.98 -27.18
C GLU A 251 -0.07 -3.49 -26.88
N LYS A 252 -0.71 -4.01 -25.82
CA LYS A 252 -1.51 -5.25 -25.70
C LYS A 252 -1.21 -6.45 -26.64
N LYS A 253 -0.75 -7.60 -26.07
CA LYS A 253 -1.51 -8.88 -25.94
C LYS A 253 -0.63 -10.12 -25.61
N LYS A 254 -0.83 -10.67 -24.40
CA LYS A 254 -1.13 -12.09 -24.05
C LYS A 254 -0.76 -12.27 -22.56
N ILE A 255 -1.73 -12.09 -21.67
CA ILE A 255 -2.31 -13.17 -20.85
C ILE A 255 -1.21 -13.92 -20.08
N ASP A 256 -0.90 -13.40 -18.89
CA ASP A 256 -0.92 -14.21 -17.69
C ASP A 256 -1.49 -13.38 -16.54
N ALA A 257 -2.44 -13.96 -15.82
CA ALA A 257 -3.15 -13.30 -14.74
C ALA A 257 -2.30 -13.32 -13.46
N SER A 258 -1.68 -12.19 -13.16
CA SER A 258 -1.11 -11.88 -11.85
C SER A 258 -1.50 -10.45 -11.49
N PRO A 259 -1.92 -10.14 -10.25
CA PRO A 259 -2.24 -8.78 -9.88
C PRO A 259 -0.96 -7.95 -9.98
N VAL A 260 -0.89 -7.11 -11.02
CA VAL A 260 0.33 -6.41 -11.40
C VAL A 260 0.71 -5.42 -10.31
N LEU A 261 1.72 -5.76 -9.51
CA LEU A 261 2.42 -4.85 -8.61
C LEU A 261 2.74 -3.55 -9.35
N LYS A 262 2.29 -2.40 -8.83
CA LYS A 262 2.57 -1.08 -9.40
C LYS A 262 3.66 -0.37 -8.62
N CYS A 263 4.69 0.09 -9.30
CA CYS A 263 5.82 0.76 -8.67
C CYS A 263 5.46 2.19 -8.26
N ILE A 264 5.86 2.55 -7.05
CA ILE A 264 5.85 3.90 -6.53
C ILE A 264 7.21 4.51 -6.89
N VAL A 265 7.21 5.51 -7.77
CA VAL A 265 8.44 6.21 -8.16
C VAL A 265 8.30 7.67 -7.76
N ALA A 266 9.23 8.17 -6.94
CA ALA A 266 9.40 9.60 -6.75
C ALA A 266 9.98 10.20 -8.04
N LEU A 267 9.21 11.07 -8.72
CA LEU A 267 9.69 11.92 -9.80
C LEU A 267 10.48 13.11 -9.24
#